data_AF-A0A9Q7R3S1-F1
#
_entry.id   AF-A0A9Q7R3S1-F1
#
_cell.length_a   1.000
_cell.length_b   1.000
_cell.length_c   1.000
_cell.angle_alpha   90.00
_cell.angle_beta   90.00
_cell.angle_gamma   90.00
#
_symmetry.space_group_name_H-M   'P 1'
#
loop_
_entity.id
_entity.type
_entity.pdbx_description
1 polymer ?
#
loop_
_entity_poly.entity_id
_entity_poly.type
_entity_poly.pdbx_seq_one_letter_code
_entity_poly.pdbx_strand_id
1 'polypeptide(L)'
;MISNAPMHLWQGRIDLAEGLAARRWHQWVQPWAEQQPAGIALLGLACDEGVKRNQGRTGASQGPAALRAALANLAWHGTGPLYDAGDVTCTDHHLESAQQRYAERLGLLLEQGHLALGLGGGHEIAFASFSGLADHLRRQQPCPRIGILNFDAHFDLRHAPQSSSGTPFRQIAEYCRQAGMPFEYCCLGVSELSNTQALFEQARELDVRYLLDRQMQGWNLPAVEACLDAFLDGIDVLYMTLCLDVLPASQAPGVSAPSAYGVDVQVVEHLVRRARASGKLRVADIAELNPGLDQDQRTARVAARLLASLIH
;
A
#
# COMPACT_ATOMS: atom_id res chain seq x y z
N MET A 1 0.21 1.93 19.76
CA MET A 1 0.48 0.61 20.40
C MET A 1 0.61 -0.45 19.31
N ILE A 2 1.08 -1.66 19.63
CA ILE A 2 1.01 -2.82 18.73
C ILE A 2 -0.04 -3.78 19.32
N SER A 3 -1.02 -4.19 18.53
CA SER A 3 -2.05 -5.16 18.91
C SER A 3 -1.78 -6.52 18.26
N ASN A 4 -2.33 -7.57 18.87
CA ASN A 4 -2.32 -8.91 18.28
C ASN A 4 -3.25 -8.98 17.06
N ALA A 5 -3.07 -10.02 16.24
CA ALA A 5 -3.93 -10.34 15.11
C ALA A 5 -5.43 -10.36 15.51
N PRO A 6 -6.30 -9.55 14.87
CA PRO A 6 -7.72 -9.50 15.19
C PRO A 6 -8.47 -10.70 14.58
N MET A 7 -8.20 -11.91 15.08
CA MET A 7 -8.72 -13.17 14.49
C MET A 7 -10.25 -13.26 14.41
N HIS A 8 -10.98 -12.49 15.22
CA HIS A 8 -12.43 -12.38 15.14
C HIS A 8 -12.94 -11.74 13.83
N LEU A 9 -12.10 -10.99 13.10
CA LEU A 9 -12.44 -10.43 11.78
C LEU A 9 -12.31 -11.46 10.65
N TRP A 10 -11.54 -12.52 10.87
CA TRP A 10 -11.37 -13.63 9.93
C TRP A 10 -12.48 -14.65 10.14
N GLN A 11 -13.66 -14.30 9.67
CA GLN A 11 -14.84 -15.16 9.68
C GLN A 11 -15.66 -14.98 8.41
N GLY A 12 -16.39 -16.02 8.01
CA GLY A 12 -17.10 -15.99 6.75
C GLY A 12 -17.92 -17.25 6.45
N ARG A 13 -18.35 -17.36 5.20
CA ARG A 13 -19.08 -18.51 4.66
C ARG A 13 -18.18 -19.74 4.65
N ILE A 14 -18.70 -20.88 5.12
CA ILE A 14 -18.01 -22.17 5.06
C ILE A 14 -18.82 -23.11 4.18
N ASP A 15 -18.22 -23.56 3.08
CA ASP A 15 -18.85 -24.40 2.06
C ASP A 15 -18.55 -25.89 2.29
N LEU A 16 -18.98 -26.43 3.45
CA LEU A 16 -18.69 -27.82 3.86
C LEU A 16 -19.07 -28.87 2.80
N ALA A 17 -20.14 -28.62 2.04
CA ALA A 17 -20.64 -29.53 1.00
C ALA A 17 -19.71 -29.61 -0.23
N GLU A 18 -18.88 -28.60 -0.47
CA GLU A 18 -17.95 -28.54 -1.61
C GLU A 18 -16.56 -29.15 -1.29
N GLY A 19 -16.39 -29.66 -0.06
CA GLY A 19 -15.19 -30.37 0.37
C GLY A 19 -14.01 -29.46 0.73
N LEU A 20 -12.85 -30.06 0.97
CA LEU A 20 -11.66 -29.37 1.51
C LEU A 20 -11.02 -28.34 0.55
N ALA A 21 -11.44 -28.32 -0.72
CA ALA A 21 -10.96 -27.39 -1.74
C ALA A 21 -11.72 -26.05 -1.74
N ALA A 22 -12.91 -25.99 -1.14
CA ALA A 22 -13.71 -24.77 -1.04
C ALA A 22 -13.21 -23.85 0.10
N ARG A 23 -11.92 -23.51 0.05
CA ARG A 23 -11.25 -22.69 1.06
C ARG A 23 -11.47 -21.22 0.76
N ARG A 24 -11.71 -20.48 1.83
CA ARG A 24 -11.68 -19.02 1.84
C ARG A 24 -10.52 -18.52 2.71
N TRP A 25 -10.20 -17.25 2.56
CA TRP A 25 -9.09 -16.62 3.26
C TRP A 25 -9.13 -16.82 4.78
N HIS A 26 -10.30 -16.64 5.39
CA HIS A 26 -10.45 -16.80 6.84
C HIS A 26 -10.17 -18.23 7.34
N GLN A 27 -10.20 -19.23 6.46
CA GLN A 27 -9.88 -20.62 6.80
C GLN A 27 -8.38 -20.92 6.62
N TRP A 28 -7.60 -19.97 6.09
CA TRP A 28 -6.18 -20.13 5.78
C TRP A 28 -5.26 -19.21 6.58
N VAL A 29 -5.71 -17.98 6.84
CA VAL A 29 -4.95 -16.98 7.63
C VAL A 29 -4.68 -17.50 9.04
N GLN A 30 -3.45 -17.34 9.49
CA GLN A 30 -3.03 -17.66 10.86
C GLN A 30 -2.47 -16.40 11.54
N PRO A 31 -2.51 -16.30 12.88
CA PRO A 31 -1.76 -15.26 13.57
C PRO A 31 -0.26 -15.43 13.29
N TRP A 32 0.42 -14.33 13.01
CA TRP A 32 1.87 -14.33 12.89
C TRP A 32 2.52 -14.61 14.25
N ALA A 33 3.59 -15.37 14.22
CA ALA A 33 4.48 -15.62 15.34
C ALA A 33 5.93 -15.63 14.86
N GLU A 34 6.87 -15.39 15.77
CA GLU A 34 8.29 -15.49 15.45
C GLU A 34 8.65 -16.92 15.01
N GLN A 35 9.60 -17.03 14.07
CA GLN A 35 10.14 -18.31 13.58
C GLN A 35 9.14 -19.17 12.77
N GLN A 36 8.17 -18.54 12.11
CA GLN A 36 7.33 -19.21 11.11
C GLN A 36 8.01 -19.27 9.73
N PRO A 37 7.67 -20.27 8.88
CA PRO A 37 8.18 -20.32 7.51
C PRO A 37 7.83 -19.06 6.71
N ALA A 38 8.74 -18.66 5.80
CA ALA A 38 8.50 -17.54 4.89
C ALA A 38 7.19 -17.74 4.11
N GLY A 39 6.48 -16.63 3.90
CA GLY A 39 5.12 -16.61 3.36
C GLY A 39 4.67 -15.18 3.13
N ILE A 40 3.37 -14.93 3.23
CA ILE A 40 2.80 -13.59 3.14
C ILE A 40 2.35 -13.15 4.52
N ALA A 41 2.68 -11.94 4.93
CA ALA A 41 2.29 -11.39 6.23
C ALA A 41 1.55 -10.06 6.05
N LEU A 42 0.33 -9.98 6.59
CA LEU A 42 -0.48 -8.77 6.63
C LEU A 42 -0.11 -7.97 7.89
N LEU A 43 0.08 -6.65 7.76
CA LEU A 43 0.35 -5.78 8.90
C LEU A 43 -0.47 -4.50 8.78
N GLY A 44 -1.26 -4.17 9.79
CA GLY A 44 -2.07 -2.94 9.74
C GLY A 44 -1.38 -1.72 10.34
N LEU A 45 -1.59 -0.55 9.74
CA LEU A 45 -1.40 0.75 10.38
C LEU A 45 -2.76 1.41 10.56
N ALA A 46 -3.39 1.20 11.71
CA ALA A 46 -4.67 1.81 12.06
C ALA A 46 -4.47 3.26 12.51
N CYS A 47 -4.22 4.15 11.54
CA CYS A 47 -3.94 5.57 11.75
C CYS A 47 -4.48 6.44 10.61
N ASP A 48 -5.09 7.57 10.96
CA ASP A 48 -5.49 8.66 10.04
C ASP A 48 -5.10 10.04 10.58
N GLU A 49 -4.10 10.09 11.47
CA GLU A 49 -3.59 11.35 12.01
C GLU A 49 -2.89 12.15 10.91
N GLY A 50 -2.23 11.48 9.97
CA GLY A 50 -1.64 12.11 8.80
C GLY A 50 -2.69 12.69 7.86
N VAL A 51 -3.81 11.98 7.66
CA VAL A 51 -4.98 12.50 6.92
C VAL A 51 -5.50 13.77 7.57
N LYS A 52 -5.69 13.76 8.90
CA LYS A 52 -6.12 14.94 9.66
C LYS A 52 -5.15 16.11 9.51
N ARG A 53 -3.84 15.87 9.66
CA ARG A 53 -2.78 16.89 9.50
C ARG A 53 -2.73 17.44 8.07
N ASN A 54 -3.12 16.65 7.08
CA ASN A 54 -3.24 17.05 5.68
C ASN A 54 -4.63 17.62 5.30
N GLN A 55 -5.47 17.93 6.30
CA GLN A 55 -6.81 18.52 6.12
C GLN A 55 -7.80 17.64 5.35
N GLY A 56 -7.58 16.32 5.36
CA GLY A 56 -8.49 15.33 4.79
C GLY A 56 -9.63 14.93 5.73
N ARG A 57 -10.50 14.03 5.26
CA ARG A 57 -11.62 13.47 6.02
C ARG A 57 -11.17 12.20 6.76
N THR A 58 -11.16 12.26 8.09
CA THR A 58 -10.75 11.14 8.95
C THR A 58 -11.73 9.97 8.93
N GLY A 59 -11.28 8.80 9.37
CA GLY A 59 -11.99 7.52 9.32
C GLY A 59 -11.13 6.39 8.74
N ALA A 60 -10.02 6.72 8.07
CA ALA A 60 -9.12 5.73 7.49
C ALA A 60 -8.42 4.85 8.54
N SER A 61 -8.35 5.27 9.80
CA SER A 61 -7.89 4.41 10.91
C SER A 61 -8.68 3.10 11.06
N GLN A 62 -9.91 3.03 10.52
CA GLN A 62 -10.75 1.82 10.48
C GLN A 62 -10.53 0.97 9.21
N GLY A 63 -9.75 1.48 8.24
CA GLY A 63 -9.39 0.82 6.99
C GLY A 63 -8.82 -0.60 7.17
N PRO A 64 -7.86 -0.85 8.09
CA PRO A 64 -7.28 -2.17 8.26
C PRO A 64 -8.32 -3.23 8.66
N ALA A 65 -9.28 -2.87 9.53
CA ALA A 65 -10.34 -3.77 9.95
C ALA A 65 -11.34 -4.06 8.82
N ALA A 66 -11.74 -3.02 8.08
CA ALA A 66 -12.65 -3.16 6.95
C ALA A 66 -12.04 -3.99 5.81
N LEU A 67 -10.75 -3.81 5.54
CA LEU A 67 -10.03 -4.56 4.52
C LEU A 67 -9.91 -6.05 4.89
N ARG A 68 -9.59 -6.38 6.16
CA ARG A 68 -9.62 -7.77 6.64
C ARG A 68 -10.99 -8.42 6.48
N ALA A 69 -12.06 -7.72 6.88
CA ALA A 69 -13.41 -8.23 6.74
C ALA A 69 -13.81 -8.49 5.27
N ALA A 70 -13.38 -7.62 4.36
CA ALA A 70 -13.61 -7.79 2.92
C ALA A 70 -12.79 -8.96 2.33
N LEU A 71 -11.55 -9.16 2.80
CA LEU A 71 -10.69 -10.29 2.40
C LEU A 71 -11.21 -11.64 2.91
N ALA A 72 -11.71 -11.70 4.14
CA ALA A 72 -12.06 -12.93 4.86
C ALA A 72 -12.94 -13.91 4.06
N ASN A 73 -13.89 -13.39 3.28
CA ASN A 73 -14.82 -14.17 2.48
C ASN A 73 -14.36 -14.46 1.05
N LEU A 74 -13.23 -13.92 0.59
CA LEU A 74 -12.70 -14.25 -0.73
C LEU A 74 -12.30 -15.73 -0.78
N ALA A 75 -12.43 -16.33 -1.96
CA ALA A 75 -11.90 -17.67 -2.21
C ALA A 75 -10.37 -17.65 -2.13
N TRP A 76 -9.79 -18.68 -1.50
CA TRP A 76 -8.36 -18.82 -1.34
C TRP A 76 -7.83 -19.88 -2.29
N HIS A 77 -6.99 -19.46 -3.24
CA HIS A 77 -6.34 -20.35 -4.21
C HIS A 77 -4.83 -20.44 -3.98
N GLY A 78 -4.30 -19.82 -2.92
CA GLY A 78 -2.88 -19.83 -2.61
C GLY A 78 -2.44 -21.14 -1.96
N THR A 79 -1.15 -21.42 -2.03
CA THR A 79 -0.56 -22.65 -1.47
C THR A 79 0.43 -22.37 -0.35
N GLY A 80 0.99 -21.16 -0.29
CA GLY A 80 1.94 -20.73 0.73
C GLY A 80 1.27 -20.26 2.04
N PRO A 81 2.06 -20.10 3.11
CA PRO A 81 1.55 -19.57 4.38
C PRO A 81 1.06 -18.13 4.25
N LEU A 82 0.02 -17.80 5.00
CA LEU A 82 -0.54 -16.46 5.10
C LEU A 82 -0.76 -16.11 6.58
N TYR A 83 -0.18 -15.01 7.00
CA TYR A 83 -0.16 -14.57 8.39
C TYR A 83 -0.79 -13.19 8.56
N ASP A 84 -1.40 -12.94 9.72
CA ASP A 84 -1.80 -11.62 10.17
C ASP A 84 -0.94 -11.21 11.37
N ALA A 85 -0.17 -10.15 11.22
CA ALA A 85 0.77 -9.63 12.21
C ALA A 85 0.17 -8.60 13.17
N GLY A 86 -1.14 -8.38 13.09
CA GLY A 86 -1.87 -7.42 13.93
C GLY A 86 -1.80 -6.00 13.39
N ASP A 87 -2.05 -5.03 14.27
CA ASP A 87 -2.08 -3.61 13.92
C ASP A 87 -1.11 -2.80 14.76
N VAL A 88 -0.55 -1.75 14.14
CA VAL A 88 0.05 -0.62 14.82
C VAL A 88 -0.96 0.52 14.87
N THR A 89 -1.18 1.09 16.04
CA THR A 89 -2.05 2.25 16.26
C THR A 89 -1.27 3.51 16.60
N CYS A 90 -1.80 4.66 16.17
CA CYS A 90 -1.37 5.97 16.65
C CYS A 90 -2.07 6.30 17.97
N THR A 91 -1.28 6.74 18.96
CA THR A 91 -1.74 7.13 20.29
C THR A 91 -1.34 8.58 20.53
N ASP A 92 -2.23 9.37 21.12
CA ASP A 92 -1.99 10.78 21.49
C ASP A 92 -1.43 11.64 20.36
N HIS A 93 -1.90 11.42 19.12
CA HIS A 93 -1.49 12.14 17.92
C HIS A 93 0.00 12.00 17.54
N HIS A 94 0.73 11.02 18.11
CA HIS A 94 2.13 10.74 17.79
C HIS A 94 2.28 9.85 16.55
N LEU A 95 2.02 10.42 15.37
CA LEU A 95 2.12 9.75 14.08
C LEU A 95 3.52 9.18 13.84
N GLU A 96 4.56 9.99 14.06
CA GLU A 96 5.95 9.63 13.83
C GLU A 96 6.36 8.38 14.65
N SER A 97 5.93 8.32 15.91
CA SER A 97 6.14 7.15 16.77
C SER A 97 5.36 5.91 16.30
N ALA A 98 4.19 6.09 15.67
CA ALA A 98 3.43 5.00 15.08
C ALA A 98 4.10 4.47 13.81
N GLN A 99 4.59 5.37 12.95
CA GLN A 99 5.36 5.01 11.75
C GLN A 99 6.63 4.24 12.12
N GLN A 100 7.36 4.68 13.16
CA GLN A 100 8.55 3.99 13.64
C GLN A 100 8.25 2.57 14.13
N ARG A 101 7.22 2.39 14.96
CA ARG A 101 6.81 1.05 15.43
C ARG A 101 6.36 0.15 14.29
N TYR A 102 5.68 0.70 13.29
CA TYR A 102 5.29 -0.04 12.09
C TYR A 102 6.52 -0.47 11.28
N ALA A 103 7.48 0.43 11.08
CA ALA A 103 8.75 0.14 10.39
C ALA A 103 9.54 -0.98 11.10
N GLU A 104 9.63 -0.93 12.44
CA GLU A 104 10.28 -1.97 13.25
C GLU A 104 9.58 -3.33 13.10
N ARG A 105 8.24 -3.35 13.18
CA ARG A 105 7.46 -4.59 13.03
C ARG A 105 7.58 -5.15 11.62
N LEU A 106 7.54 -4.30 10.61
CA LEU A 106 7.76 -4.67 9.21
C LEU A 106 9.15 -5.25 8.99
N GLY A 107 10.18 -4.66 9.60
CA GLY A 107 11.56 -5.15 9.56
C GLY A 107 11.68 -6.61 10.03
N LEU A 108 10.99 -6.97 11.12
CA LEU A 108 10.94 -8.36 11.62
C LEU A 108 10.28 -9.32 10.62
N LEU A 109 9.23 -8.88 9.92
CA LEU A 109 8.58 -9.70 8.89
C LEU A 109 9.52 -9.95 7.71
N LEU A 110 10.26 -8.91 7.29
CA LEU A 110 11.23 -8.98 6.21
C LEU A 110 12.44 -9.85 6.59
N GLU A 111 12.92 -9.78 7.83
CA GLU A 111 13.99 -10.65 8.37
C GLU A 111 13.62 -12.14 8.31
N GLN A 112 12.34 -12.47 8.45
CA GLN A 112 11.82 -13.84 8.30
C GLN A 112 11.53 -14.23 6.84
N GLY A 113 11.81 -13.33 5.89
CA GLY A 113 11.62 -13.57 4.46
C GLY A 113 10.17 -13.47 3.99
N HIS A 114 9.27 -12.87 4.78
CA HIS A 114 7.89 -12.68 4.32
C HIS A 114 7.79 -11.60 3.24
N LEU A 115 6.88 -11.80 2.29
CA LEU A 115 6.29 -10.69 1.55
C LEU A 115 5.31 -9.97 2.48
N ALA A 116 5.60 -8.71 2.81
CA ALA A 116 4.77 -7.95 3.73
C ALA A 116 3.73 -7.11 2.98
N LEU A 117 2.46 -7.23 3.38
CA LEU A 117 1.34 -6.48 2.82
C LEU A 117 0.74 -5.56 3.90
N GLY A 118 0.93 -4.26 3.74
CA GLY A 118 0.39 -3.22 4.62
C GLY A 118 -1.09 -2.97 4.39
N LEU A 119 -1.85 -3.00 5.49
CA LEU A 119 -3.23 -2.56 5.54
C LEU A 119 -3.23 -1.17 6.17
N GLY A 120 -3.30 -0.14 5.34
CA GLY A 120 -3.16 1.24 5.80
C GLY A 120 -4.43 1.81 6.41
N GLY A 121 -4.23 2.95 7.06
CA GLY A 121 -5.24 3.99 7.15
C GLY A 121 -4.91 5.04 6.12
N GLY A 122 -4.44 6.22 6.52
CA GLY A 122 -3.98 7.20 5.54
C GLY A 122 -2.66 6.85 4.85
N HIS A 123 -2.32 7.59 3.81
CA HIS A 123 -1.12 7.33 3.00
C HIS A 123 0.21 7.62 3.72
N GLU A 124 0.16 8.15 4.94
CA GLU A 124 1.29 8.22 5.87
C GLU A 124 1.96 6.86 6.15
N ILE A 125 1.26 5.74 5.90
CA ILE A 125 1.85 4.39 5.95
C ILE A 125 3.07 4.27 5.04
N ALA A 126 3.12 5.03 3.94
CA ALA A 126 4.16 4.84 2.94
C ALA A 126 5.56 5.16 3.45
N PHE A 127 5.70 6.20 4.29
CA PHE A 127 6.97 6.50 4.94
C PHE A 127 7.36 5.42 5.96
N ALA A 128 6.39 4.84 6.69
CA ALA A 128 6.65 3.76 7.64
C ALA A 128 7.12 2.48 6.94
N SER A 129 6.42 2.10 5.86
CA SER A 129 6.74 0.93 5.07
C SER A 129 8.10 1.05 4.40
N PHE A 130 8.38 2.18 3.76
CA PHE A 130 9.69 2.43 3.17
C PHE A 130 10.80 2.39 4.21
N SER A 131 10.63 3.02 5.37
CA SER A 131 11.67 3.06 6.41
C SER A 131 12.03 1.65 6.90
N GLY A 132 11.03 0.80 7.17
CA GLY A 132 11.30 -0.59 7.58
C GLY A 132 11.98 -1.42 6.50
N LEU A 133 11.60 -1.22 5.23
CA LEU A 133 12.20 -1.88 4.07
C LEU A 133 13.64 -1.43 3.84
N ALA A 134 13.90 -0.12 3.88
CA ALA A 134 15.23 0.47 3.73
C ALA A 134 16.17 0.04 4.86
N ASP A 135 15.73 0.12 6.12
CA ASP A 135 16.54 -0.28 7.28
C ASP A 135 16.91 -1.78 7.26
N HIS A 136 16.02 -2.63 6.72
CA HIS A 136 16.31 -4.04 6.50
C HIS A 136 17.35 -4.24 5.38
N LEU A 137 17.17 -3.61 4.23
CA LEU A 137 18.00 -3.82 3.05
C LEU A 137 19.39 -3.17 3.12
N ARG A 138 19.53 -2.04 3.83
CA ARG A 138 20.82 -1.35 4.01
C ARG A 138 21.88 -2.18 4.75
N ARG A 139 21.45 -3.25 5.43
CA ARG A 139 22.35 -4.20 6.08
C ARG A 139 23.03 -5.15 5.07
N GLN A 140 22.54 -5.22 3.85
CA GLN A 140 23.08 -6.04 2.76
C GLN A 140 24.16 -5.27 1.98
N GLN A 141 25.15 -5.98 1.44
CA GLN A 141 26.21 -5.40 0.62
C GLN A 141 26.37 -6.17 -0.71
N PRO A 142 26.19 -5.51 -1.88
CA PRO A 142 25.75 -4.11 -2.03
C PRO A 142 24.31 -3.89 -1.55
N CYS A 143 23.98 -2.67 -1.12
CA CYS A 143 22.61 -2.30 -0.77
C CYS A 143 21.76 -2.33 -2.06
N PRO A 144 20.66 -3.12 -2.11
CA PRO A 144 19.79 -3.16 -3.28
C PRO A 144 19.16 -1.80 -3.59
N ARG A 145 18.96 -1.52 -4.89
CA ARG A 145 18.24 -0.33 -5.35
C ARG A 145 16.74 -0.52 -5.16
N ILE A 146 16.15 0.29 -4.29
CA ILE A 146 14.73 0.24 -3.95
C ILE A 146 13.94 1.15 -4.90
N GLY A 147 12.97 0.59 -5.60
CA GLY A 147 11.95 1.33 -6.34
C GLY A 147 10.66 1.49 -5.54
N ILE A 148 10.08 2.68 -5.62
CA ILE A 148 8.79 3.02 -5.05
C ILE A 148 7.78 3.19 -6.18
N LEU A 149 6.84 2.26 -6.32
CA LEU A 149 5.72 2.37 -7.25
C LEU A 149 4.46 2.79 -6.50
N ASN A 150 4.04 4.03 -6.68
CA ASN A 150 2.82 4.57 -6.10
C ASN A 150 1.71 4.63 -7.16
N PHE A 151 0.52 4.12 -6.83
CA PHE A 151 -0.70 4.36 -7.59
C PHE A 151 -1.54 5.38 -6.83
N ASP A 152 -1.64 6.59 -7.36
CA ASP A 152 -2.16 7.73 -6.61
C ASP A 152 -2.59 8.87 -7.54
N ALA A 153 -3.66 9.58 -7.15
CA ALA A 153 -4.05 10.83 -7.79
C ALA A 153 -3.12 11.99 -7.40
N HIS A 154 -2.33 11.84 -6.33
CA HIS A 154 -1.47 12.84 -5.74
C HIS A 154 0.01 12.43 -5.80
N PHE A 155 0.92 13.40 -5.82
CA PHE A 155 2.35 13.10 -5.71
C PHE A 155 2.78 12.75 -4.28
N ASP A 156 2.08 13.31 -3.29
CA ASP A 156 2.39 13.18 -1.86
C ASP A 156 3.84 13.56 -1.49
N LEU A 157 4.29 14.63 -2.15
CA LEU A 157 5.58 15.28 -1.97
C LEU A 157 5.49 16.57 -1.13
N ARG A 158 4.39 16.85 -0.42
CA ARG A 158 4.17 18.16 0.22
C ARG A 158 5.29 18.54 1.19
N HIS A 159 5.64 19.81 1.18
CA HIS A 159 6.45 20.42 2.23
C HIS A 159 5.55 20.83 3.41
N ALA A 160 5.78 20.23 4.57
CA ALA A 160 5.03 20.51 5.80
C ALA A 160 5.95 20.42 7.03
N PRO A 161 5.64 21.16 8.11
CA PRO A 161 6.45 21.16 9.33
C PRO A 161 6.36 19.85 10.13
N GLN A 162 5.36 19.02 9.87
CA GLN A 162 5.12 17.74 10.52
C GLN A 162 4.73 16.68 9.49
N SER A 163 4.91 15.40 9.82
CA SER A 163 4.48 14.30 8.95
C SER A 163 2.96 14.35 8.75
N SER A 164 2.50 14.11 7.53
CA SER A 164 1.07 14.00 7.18
C SER A 164 0.84 12.90 6.14
N SER A 165 -0.40 12.71 5.68
CA SER A 165 -0.68 11.77 4.60
C SER A 165 -0.06 12.22 3.28
N GLY A 166 0.11 13.54 3.07
CA GLY A 166 0.61 14.11 1.82
C GLY A 166 2.11 14.42 1.79
N THR A 167 2.88 14.03 2.82
CA THR A 167 4.33 14.22 2.90
C THR A 167 5.21 12.97 2.71
N PRO A 168 4.70 11.72 2.65
CA PRO A 168 5.53 10.54 2.85
C PRO A 168 6.66 10.43 1.83
N PHE A 169 6.42 10.73 0.54
CA PHE A 169 7.45 10.56 -0.48
C PHE A 169 8.52 11.66 -0.43
N ARG A 170 8.19 12.85 0.09
CA ARG A 170 9.21 13.87 0.40
C ARG A 170 10.10 13.40 1.54
N GLN A 171 9.51 12.83 2.58
CA GLN A 171 10.26 12.28 3.72
C GLN A 171 11.16 11.12 3.27
N ILE A 172 10.69 10.29 2.33
CA ILE A 172 11.50 9.23 1.72
C ILE A 172 12.67 9.82 0.92
N ALA A 173 12.44 10.85 0.09
CA ALA A 173 13.52 11.52 -0.64
C ALA A 173 14.58 12.11 0.30
N GLU A 174 14.15 12.71 1.42
CA GLU A 174 15.04 13.23 2.46
C GLU A 174 15.82 12.12 3.17
N TYR A 175 15.16 11.00 3.50
CA TYR A 175 15.81 9.81 4.05
C TYR A 175 16.87 9.28 3.08
N CYS A 176 16.53 9.08 1.80
CA CYS A 176 17.45 8.58 0.78
C CYS A 176 18.69 9.46 0.67
N ARG A 177 18.50 10.79 0.61
CA ARG A 177 19.61 11.75 0.56
C ARG A 177 20.52 11.64 1.78
N GLN A 178 19.97 11.53 2.99
CA GLN A 178 20.76 11.40 4.22
C GLN A 178 21.49 10.05 4.30
N ALA A 179 20.87 8.99 3.77
CA ALA A 179 21.41 7.64 3.75
C ALA A 179 22.39 7.38 2.58
N GLY A 180 22.53 8.32 1.64
CA GLY A 180 23.32 8.12 0.42
C GLY A 180 22.71 7.10 -0.54
N MET A 181 21.38 6.94 -0.51
CA MET A 181 20.62 6.02 -1.36
C MET A 181 19.97 6.75 -2.54
N PRO A 182 19.77 6.09 -3.69
CA PRO A 182 18.97 6.65 -4.76
C PRO A 182 17.50 6.77 -4.34
N PHE A 183 16.81 7.79 -4.86
CA PHE A 183 15.36 7.96 -4.72
C PHE A 183 14.69 7.60 -6.05
N GLU A 184 14.31 6.33 -6.21
CA GLU A 184 13.68 5.81 -7.43
C GLU A 184 12.14 5.80 -7.24
N TYR A 185 11.49 6.91 -7.56
CA TYR A 185 10.04 7.09 -7.35
C TYR A 185 9.27 7.15 -8.67
N CYS A 186 8.26 6.29 -8.80
CA CYS A 186 7.30 6.30 -9.89
C CYS A 186 5.87 6.46 -9.36
N CYS A 187 5.18 7.54 -9.75
CA CYS A 187 3.79 7.79 -9.39
C CYS A 187 2.86 7.66 -10.62
N LEU A 188 1.96 6.68 -10.57
CA LEU A 188 1.06 6.32 -11.65
C LEU A 188 -0.38 6.72 -11.30
N GLY A 189 -0.98 7.57 -12.13
CA GLY A 189 -2.39 7.97 -12.01
C GLY A 189 -2.58 9.39 -11.50
N VAL A 190 -1.51 10.20 -11.51
CA VAL A 190 -1.52 11.58 -11.00
C VAL A 190 -2.61 12.39 -11.70
N SER A 191 -3.47 13.02 -10.92
CA SER A 191 -4.44 14.00 -11.42
C SER A 191 -3.77 15.37 -11.48
N GLU A 192 -3.68 15.93 -12.69
CA GLU A 192 -3.16 17.29 -12.91
C GLU A 192 -3.97 18.34 -12.13
N LEU A 193 -5.27 18.11 -11.94
CA LEU A 193 -6.16 19.02 -11.22
C LEU A 193 -6.10 18.87 -9.69
N SER A 194 -5.48 17.80 -9.19
CA SER A 194 -5.31 17.54 -7.76
C SER A 194 -3.95 17.98 -7.22
N ASN A 195 -3.02 18.37 -8.11
CA ASN A 195 -1.65 18.73 -7.76
C ASN A 195 -1.34 20.15 -8.27
N THR A 196 -0.84 21.00 -7.38
CA THR A 196 -0.42 22.36 -7.76
C THR A 196 0.87 22.31 -8.59
N GLN A 197 1.15 23.38 -9.35
CA GLN A 197 2.38 23.52 -10.13
C GLN A 197 3.66 23.27 -9.30
N ALA A 198 3.68 23.70 -8.03
CA ALA A 198 4.81 23.48 -7.13
C ALA A 198 5.11 21.99 -6.89
N LEU A 199 4.08 21.13 -6.85
CA LEU A 199 4.28 19.68 -6.71
C LEU A 199 4.86 19.06 -7.99
N PHE A 200 4.46 19.55 -9.17
CA PHE A 200 5.09 19.16 -10.44
C PHE A 200 6.55 19.60 -10.54
N GLU A 201 6.85 20.82 -10.08
CA GLU A 201 8.22 21.33 -10.01
C GLU A 201 9.08 20.49 -9.09
N GLN A 202 8.56 20.15 -7.91
CA GLN A 202 9.24 19.28 -6.96
C GLN A 202 9.42 17.85 -7.49
N ALA A 203 8.40 17.29 -8.15
CA ALA A 203 8.50 15.99 -8.82
C ALA A 203 9.61 16.00 -9.88
N ARG A 204 9.73 17.09 -10.66
CA ARG A 204 10.82 17.27 -11.63
C ARG A 204 12.20 17.41 -10.97
N GLU A 205 12.30 18.17 -9.89
CA GLU A 205 13.56 18.34 -9.14
C GLU A 205 14.07 17.02 -8.54
N LEU A 206 13.15 16.15 -8.14
CA LEU A 206 13.43 14.83 -7.59
C LEU A 206 13.50 13.71 -8.66
N ASP A 207 13.44 14.06 -9.95
CA ASP A 207 13.44 13.13 -11.09
C ASP A 207 12.36 12.03 -10.99
N VAL A 208 11.17 12.40 -10.50
CA VAL A 208 10.04 11.49 -10.34
C VAL A 208 9.48 11.11 -11.71
N ARG A 209 9.40 9.81 -11.97
CA ARG A 209 8.66 9.28 -13.12
C ARG A 209 7.17 9.32 -12.81
N TYR A 210 6.34 9.84 -13.72
CA TYR A 210 4.90 9.78 -13.53
C TYR A 210 4.12 9.63 -14.82
N LEU A 211 2.90 9.11 -14.68
CA LEU A 211 1.86 9.17 -15.71
C LEU A 211 0.61 9.78 -15.12
N LEU A 212 -0.03 10.66 -15.88
CA LEU A 212 -1.30 11.26 -15.50
C LEU A 212 -2.44 10.25 -15.63
N ASP A 213 -3.49 10.43 -14.85
CA ASP A 213 -4.73 9.65 -14.93
C ASP A 213 -5.28 9.52 -16.37
N ARG A 214 -5.31 10.62 -17.13
CA ARG A 214 -5.73 10.67 -18.54
C ARG A 214 -4.82 9.90 -19.51
N GLN A 215 -3.59 9.58 -19.11
CA GLN A 215 -2.68 8.74 -19.88
C GLN A 215 -2.83 7.26 -19.52
N MET A 216 -3.44 6.94 -18.38
CA MET A 216 -3.61 5.58 -17.88
C MET A 216 -4.99 5.02 -18.21
N GLN A 217 -5.28 4.95 -19.51
CA GLN A 217 -6.56 4.49 -20.03
C GLN A 217 -6.34 3.23 -20.87
N GLY A 218 -7.39 2.41 -21.02
CA GLY A 218 -7.27 1.12 -21.72
C GLY A 218 -6.70 1.23 -23.15
N TRP A 219 -6.98 2.32 -23.87
CA TRP A 219 -6.45 2.58 -25.20
C TRP A 219 -4.93 2.85 -25.22
N ASN A 220 -4.35 3.28 -24.09
CA ASN A 220 -2.93 3.61 -23.96
C ASN A 220 -2.13 2.55 -23.19
N LEU A 221 -2.73 1.40 -22.89
CA LEU A 221 -2.13 0.38 -22.03
C LEU A 221 -0.69 0.00 -22.44
N PRO A 222 -0.34 -0.18 -23.73
CA PRO A 222 1.04 -0.50 -24.11
C PRO A 222 2.08 0.56 -23.68
N ALA A 223 1.72 1.84 -23.69
CA ALA A 223 2.63 2.90 -23.25
C ALA A 223 2.77 2.93 -21.72
N VAL A 224 1.67 2.64 -21.01
CA VAL A 224 1.68 2.53 -19.54
C VAL A 224 2.53 1.34 -19.10
N GLU A 225 2.41 0.19 -19.80
CA GLU A 225 3.25 -0.98 -19.59
C GLU A 225 4.72 -0.69 -19.83
N ALA A 226 5.07 -0.03 -20.95
CA ALA A 226 6.45 0.35 -21.25
C ALA A 226 7.05 1.27 -20.18
N CYS A 227 6.26 2.21 -19.64
CA CYS A 227 6.67 3.08 -18.55
C CYS A 227 6.98 2.29 -17.27
N LEU A 228 6.09 1.36 -16.90
CA LEU A 228 6.25 0.48 -15.75
C LEU A 228 7.45 -0.46 -15.91
N ASP A 229 7.59 -1.13 -17.05
CA ASP A 229 8.69 -2.06 -17.30
C ASP A 229 10.05 -1.35 -17.23
N ALA A 230 10.17 -0.18 -17.87
CA ALA A 230 11.41 0.59 -17.82
C ALA A 230 11.73 1.10 -16.40
N PHE A 231 10.73 1.29 -15.53
CA PHE A 231 10.96 1.57 -14.11
C PHE A 231 11.42 0.31 -13.37
N LEU A 232 10.77 -0.82 -13.59
CA LEU A 232 11.10 -2.10 -12.98
C LEU A 232 12.51 -2.57 -13.36
N ASP A 233 12.95 -2.38 -14.61
CA ASP A 233 14.30 -2.68 -15.07
C ASP A 233 15.37 -1.86 -14.32
N GLY A 234 14.98 -0.67 -13.88
CA GLY A 234 15.80 0.25 -13.12
C GLY A 234 15.84 -0.01 -11.62
N ILE A 235 15.41 -1.16 -11.09
CA ILE A 235 15.42 -1.40 -9.63
C ILE A 235 15.73 -2.86 -9.30
N ASP A 236 16.19 -3.14 -8.08
CA ASP A 236 16.45 -4.50 -7.59
C ASP A 236 15.30 -5.01 -6.70
N VAL A 237 14.74 -4.12 -5.89
CA VAL A 237 13.64 -4.40 -4.95
C VAL A 237 12.51 -3.40 -5.18
N LEU A 238 11.28 -3.89 -5.17
CA LEU A 238 10.08 -3.09 -5.33
C LEU A 238 9.32 -2.96 -4.00
N TYR A 239 9.08 -1.71 -3.61
CA TYR A 239 8.03 -1.29 -2.71
C TYR A 239 6.88 -0.71 -3.54
N MET A 240 5.67 -1.24 -3.38
CA MET A 240 4.48 -0.77 -4.08
C MET A 240 3.46 -0.20 -3.08
N THR A 241 2.76 0.87 -3.43
CA THR A 241 1.73 1.43 -2.56
C THR A 241 0.56 1.90 -3.39
N LEU A 242 -0.65 1.52 -2.97
CA LEU A 242 -1.89 1.82 -3.67
C LEU A 242 -2.72 2.76 -2.81
N CYS A 243 -2.76 4.03 -3.18
CA CYS A 243 -3.75 4.96 -2.68
C CYS A 243 -5.08 4.70 -3.37
N LEU A 244 -6.13 4.39 -2.62
CA LEU A 244 -7.43 4.07 -3.23
C LEU A 244 -8.09 5.27 -3.91
N ASP A 245 -7.64 6.49 -3.65
CA ASP A 245 -8.14 7.68 -4.33
C ASP A 245 -7.65 7.85 -5.76
N VAL A 246 -6.70 7.03 -6.24
CA VAL A 246 -6.35 6.93 -7.67
C VAL A 246 -7.54 6.42 -8.50
N LEU A 247 -8.44 5.67 -7.88
CA LEU A 247 -9.59 5.07 -8.53
C LEU A 247 -10.72 6.10 -8.66
N PRO A 248 -11.52 6.05 -9.74
CA PRO A 248 -12.71 6.88 -9.87
C PRO A 248 -13.64 6.72 -8.66
N ALA A 249 -14.26 7.81 -8.20
CA ALA A 249 -15.19 7.78 -7.07
C ALA A 249 -16.39 6.83 -7.29
N SER A 250 -16.72 6.51 -8.55
CA SER A 250 -17.72 5.49 -8.89
C SER A 250 -17.28 4.08 -8.48
N GLN A 251 -15.98 3.81 -8.39
CA GLN A 251 -15.39 2.52 -8.00
C GLN A 251 -14.86 2.53 -6.56
N ALA A 252 -14.35 3.66 -6.08
CA ALA A 252 -13.80 3.83 -4.74
C ALA A 252 -14.35 5.09 -4.03
N PRO A 253 -15.65 5.15 -3.69
CA PRO A 253 -16.22 6.33 -3.02
C PRO A 253 -15.70 6.54 -1.59
N GLY A 254 -15.27 5.47 -0.93
CA GLY A 254 -14.89 5.42 0.49
C GLY A 254 -13.44 5.82 0.74
N VAL A 255 -13.07 7.04 0.35
CA VAL A 255 -11.73 7.62 0.53
C VAL A 255 -11.82 9.07 0.98
N SER A 256 -10.73 9.64 1.49
CA SER A 256 -10.69 11.05 1.92
C SER A 256 -10.95 12.02 0.75
N ALA A 257 -10.37 11.81 -0.43
CA ALA A 257 -10.49 12.69 -1.59
C ALA A 257 -10.91 11.92 -2.87
N PRO A 258 -12.20 11.65 -3.10
CA PRO A 258 -12.66 10.78 -4.18
C PRO A 258 -12.36 11.40 -5.55
N SER A 259 -11.65 10.66 -6.41
CA SER A 259 -11.27 11.17 -7.72
C SER A 259 -12.46 11.30 -8.66
N ALA A 260 -12.58 12.47 -9.30
CA ALA A 260 -13.62 12.73 -10.30
C ALA A 260 -13.36 11.98 -11.63
N TYR A 261 -12.09 11.78 -11.97
CA TYR A 261 -11.67 11.04 -13.17
C TYR A 261 -11.00 9.72 -12.78
N GLY A 262 -9.73 9.75 -12.36
CA GLY A 262 -9.02 8.57 -11.86
C GLY A 262 -8.70 7.53 -12.93
N VAL A 263 -8.17 6.39 -12.47
CA VAL A 263 -7.75 5.25 -13.30
C VAL A 263 -8.62 4.04 -12.99
N ASP A 264 -9.23 3.44 -14.01
CA ASP A 264 -10.12 2.30 -13.82
C ASP A 264 -9.42 1.13 -13.11
N VAL A 265 -10.12 0.49 -12.18
CA VAL A 265 -9.63 -0.65 -11.40
C VAL A 265 -9.04 -1.77 -12.28
N GLN A 266 -9.54 -1.98 -13.50
CA GLN A 266 -9.01 -2.99 -14.42
C GLN A 266 -7.59 -2.65 -14.88
N VAL A 267 -7.30 -1.38 -15.14
CA VAL A 267 -5.97 -0.91 -15.52
C VAL A 267 -5.03 -1.02 -14.32
N VAL A 268 -5.46 -0.58 -13.14
CA VAL A 268 -4.66 -0.67 -11.90
C VAL A 268 -4.36 -2.13 -11.58
N GLU A 269 -5.36 -3.02 -11.56
CA GLU A 269 -5.19 -4.45 -11.27
C GLU A 269 -4.23 -5.13 -12.26
N HIS A 270 -4.30 -4.79 -13.54
CA HIS A 270 -3.38 -5.30 -14.56
C HIS A 270 -1.93 -4.92 -14.25
N LEU A 271 -1.68 -3.64 -13.93
CA LEU A 271 -0.33 -3.14 -13.64
C LEU A 271 0.20 -3.68 -12.31
N VAL A 272 -0.67 -3.85 -11.31
CA VAL A 272 -0.35 -4.48 -10.03
C VAL A 272 0.14 -5.92 -10.24
N ARG A 273 -0.58 -6.71 -11.04
CA ARG A 273 -0.19 -8.08 -11.38
C ARG A 273 1.12 -8.12 -12.17
N ARG A 274 1.31 -7.19 -13.11
CA ARG A 274 2.55 -7.05 -13.88
C ARG A 274 3.75 -6.72 -12.98
N ALA A 275 3.59 -5.75 -12.08
CA ALA A 275 4.60 -5.37 -11.10
C ALA A 275 4.93 -6.54 -10.14
N ARG A 276 3.91 -7.29 -9.70
CA ARG A 276 4.10 -8.52 -8.89
C ARG A 276 4.87 -9.61 -9.64
N ALA A 277 4.60 -9.79 -10.93
CA ALA A 277 5.23 -10.79 -11.78
C ALA A 277 6.73 -10.53 -12.02
N SER A 278 7.22 -9.31 -11.76
CA SER A 278 8.66 -8.99 -11.82
C SER A 278 9.52 -9.80 -10.84
N GLY A 279 8.93 -10.38 -9.78
CA GLY A 279 9.65 -11.06 -8.70
C GLY A 279 10.39 -10.12 -7.73
N LYS A 280 10.33 -8.80 -7.97
CA LYS A 280 11.05 -7.79 -7.17
C LYS A 280 10.26 -7.30 -5.95
N LEU A 281 8.95 -7.53 -5.91
CA LEU A 281 8.09 -7.06 -4.83
C LEU A 281 8.50 -7.65 -3.47
N ARG A 282 8.65 -6.78 -2.46
CA ARG A 282 8.93 -7.17 -1.06
C ARG A 282 7.96 -6.57 -0.05
N VAL A 283 7.44 -5.38 -0.34
CA VAL A 283 6.44 -4.70 0.47
C VAL A 283 5.37 -4.12 -0.46
N ALA A 284 4.11 -4.27 -0.08
CA ALA A 284 3.01 -3.56 -0.75
C ALA A 284 2.01 -3.00 0.26
N ASP A 285 1.48 -1.79 0.06
CA ASP A 285 0.45 -1.21 0.93
C ASP A 285 -0.85 -0.90 0.18
N ILE A 286 -1.98 -0.99 0.90
CA ILE A 286 -3.24 -0.33 0.51
C ILE A 286 -3.50 0.84 1.48
N ALA A 287 -3.76 2.04 0.96
CA ALA A 287 -3.99 3.25 1.74
C ALA A 287 -5.32 3.95 1.39
N GLU A 288 -5.71 4.89 2.27
CA GLU A 288 -6.85 5.80 2.16
C GLU A 288 -8.25 5.15 2.17
N LEU A 289 -8.38 3.87 2.54
CA LEU A 289 -9.70 3.26 2.77
C LEU A 289 -10.37 3.91 3.98
N ASN A 290 -11.43 4.67 3.75
CA ASN A 290 -12.28 5.26 4.77
C ASN A 290 -13.67 4.58 4.77
N PRO A 291 -13.92 3.60 5.67
CA PRO A 291 -15.19 2.87 5.71
C PRO A 291 -16.40 3.74 6.02
N GLY A 292 -16.22 4.86 6.74
CA GLY A 292 -17.32 5.79 7.06
C GLY A 292 -17.85 6.57 5.86
N LEU A 293 -17.09 6.61 4.77
CA LEU A 293 -17.46 7.24 3.50
C LEU A 293 -17.79 6.22 2.40
N ASP A 294 -17.57 4.93 2.67
CA ASP A 294 -17.81 3.87 1.71
C ASP A 294 -19.31 3.59 1.54
N GLN A 295 -19.68 3.08 0.36
CA GLN A 295 -21.06 2.76 0.02
C GLN A 295 -21.17 1.27 -0.32
N ASP A 296 -21.97 0.52 0.44
CA ASP A 296 -22.11 -0.93 0.29
C ASP A 296 -20.76 -1.69 0.33
N GLN A 297 -19.81 -1.20 1.14
CA GLN A 297 -18.45 -1.75 1.22
C GLN A 297 -17.73 -1.84 -0.14
N ARG A 298 -18.13 -1.01 -1.12
CA ARG A 298 -17.61 -1.07 -2.51
C ARG A 298 -16.11 -0.90 -2.53
N THR A 299 -15.62 0.14 -1.86
CA THR A 299 -14.20 0.48 -1.80
C THR A 299 -13.42 -0.61 -1.07
N ALA A 300 -13.96 -1.11 0.06
CA ALA A 300 -13.34 -2.20 0.80
C ALA A 300 -13.22 -3.49 -0.04
N ARG A 301 -14.24 -3.84 -0.85
CA ARG A 301 -14.22 -5.00 -1.76
C ARG A 301 -13.23 -4.82 -2.91
N VAL A 302 -13.12 -3.61 -3.47
CA VAL A 302 -12.14 -3.28 -4.50
C VAL A 302 -10.71 -3.36 -3.95
N ALA A 303 -10.47 -2.78 -2.78
CA ALA A 303 -9.19 -2.86 -2.07
C ALA A 303 -8.79 -4.32 -1.78
N ALA A 304 -9.73 -5.14 -1.31
CA ALA A 304 -9.52 -6.56 -1.06
C ALA A 304 -9.16 -7.33 -2.34
N ARG A 305 -9.79 -7.00 -3.48
CA ARG A 305 -9.45 -7.58 -4.78
C ARG A 305 -8.04 -7.22 -5.23
N LEU A 306 -7.67 -5.94 -5.14
CA LEU A 306 -6.32 -5.47 -5.52
C LEU A 306 -5.24 -6.14 -4.67
N LEU A 307 -5.44 -6.22 -3.34
CA LEU A 307 -4.52 -6.92 -2.45
C LEU A 307 -4.46 -8.42 -2.75
N ALA A 308 -5.60 -9.07 -2.99
CA ALA A 308 -5.64 -10.50 -3.34
C ALA A 308 -4.90 -10.81 -4.64
N SER A 309 -4.88 -9.88 -5.60
CA SER A 309 -4.12 -10.00 -6.84
C SER A 309 -2.59 -9.97 -6.66
N LEU A 310 -2.08 -9.71 -5.44
CA LEU A 310 -0.65 -9.79 -5.10
C LEU A 310 -0.19 -11.19 -4.66
N ILE A 311 -1.13 -12.08 -4.35
CA ILE A 311 -0.86 -13.41 -3.81
C ILE A 311 -0.63 -14.44 -4.92
N HIS A 312 -1.12 -14.15 -6.13
CA HIS A 312 -1.13 -15.05 -7.28
C HIS A 312 -0.13 -14.61 -8.35
#